data_AF-A0A9P5TVF1-F1
#
_entry.id   AF-A0A9P5TVF1-F1
#
_cell.length_a   1.000
_cell.length_b   1.000
_cell.length_c   1.000
_cell.angle_alpha   90.00
_cell.angle_beta   90.00
_cell.angle_gamma   90.00
#
_symmetry.space_group_name_H-M   'P 1'
#
loop_
_entity.id
_entity.type
_entity.pdbx_description
1 polymer ?
#
loop_
_entity_poly.entity_id
_entity_poly.type
_entity_poly.pdbx_seq_one_letter_code
_entity_poly.pdbx_strand_id
1 'polypeptide(L)'
;MADSTSPLLHEYFCPRTLKNLTLADEIESLDPILDSKVLNILPKSDTPQIFAACSCGSRSSLRMLRHGLEVEELVSSDLPGIPNAVWMTKKKEDDPYDSYIILLFVNSTLVLSIGETIEEVQDTGFLSSARTLAIQNL
;
A
#
# COMPACT_ATOMS: atom_id res chain seq x y z
N MET A 1 28.16 -10.04 53.63
CA MET A 1 28.75 -9.20 52.57
C MET A 1 29.57 -10.13 51.69
N ALA A 2 29.27 -10.20 50.40
CA ALA A 2 30.05 -11.01 49.47
C ALA A 2 31.44 -10.39 49.31
N ASP A 3 32.49 -11.22 49.34
CA ASP A 3 33.89 -10.82 49.21
C ASP A 3 34.12 -10.22 47.80
N SER A 4 34.50 -8.94 47.75
CA SER A 4 34.69 -8.19 46.49
C SER A 4 35.90 -8.67 45.68
N THR A 5 36.69 -9.59 46.23
CA THR A 5 37.97 -10.04 45.69
C THR A 5 37.92 -11.43 45.05
N SER A 6 36.81 -12.17 45.17
CA SER A 6 36.66 -13.48 44.52
C SER A 6 36.32 -13.34 43.03
N PRO A 7 36.99 -14.07 42.12
CA PRO A 7 36.66 -14.02 40.70
C PRO A 7 35.25 -14.55 40.45
N LEU A 8 34.45 -13.81 39.68
CA LEU A 8 33.08 -14.21 39.33
C LEU A 8 33.11 -15.47 38.44
N LEU A 9 32.15 -16.38 38.66
CA LEU A 9 31.94 -17.57 37.83
C LEU A 9 31.59 -17.15 36.39
N HIS A 10 32.20 -17.83 35.41
CA HIS A 10 31.93 -17.58 34.00
C HIS A 10 30.64 -18.29 33.58
N GLU A 11 29.58 -17.53 33.39
CA GLU A 11 28.28 -18.04 32.98
C GLU A 11 28.09 -17.88 31.46
N TYR A 12 27.51 -18.90 30.83
CA TYR A 12 27.18 -18.89 29.40
C TYR A 12 25.68 -18.58 29.20
N PHE A 13 25.33 -18.06 28.02
CA PHE A 13 23.93 -17.88 27.62
C PHE A 13 23.68 -18.46 26.22
N CYS A 14 22.46 -18.94 26.00
CA CYS A 14 22.01 -19.41 24.68
C CYS A 14 21.21 -18.28 23.99
N PRO A 15 21.66 -17.78 22.83
CA PRO A 15 20.87 -16.85 22.04
C PRO A 15 19.49 -17.42 21.73
N ARG A 16 18.47 -16.56 21.76
CA ARG A 16 17.07 -16.92 21.52
C ARG A 16 16.36 -15.80 20.78
N THR A 17 15.18 -16.11 20.25
CA THR A 17 14.29 -15.10 19.67
C THR A 17 13.87 -14.05 20.71
N LEU A 18 13.40 -12.91 20.19
CA LEU A 18 12.93 -11.80 21.00
C LEU A 18 11.75 -12.26 21.87
N LYS A 19 11.87 -12.10 23.20
CA LYS A 19 10.74 -12.23 24.14
C LYS A 19 10.39 -10.92 24.84
N ASN A 20 11.34 -10.00 24.89
CA ASN A 20 11.22 -8.74 25.63
C ASN A 20 11.00 -7.55 24.68
N LEU A 21 11.06 -7.79 23.36
CA LEU A 21 10.90 -6.78 22.32
C LEU A 21 9.98 -7.33 21.24
N THR A 22 9.25 -6.44 20.59
CA THR A 22 8.50 -6.69 19.36
C THR A 22 8.94 -5.65 18.34
N LEU A 23 8.99 -6.03 17.06
CA LEU A 23 9.23 -5.08 15.98
C LEU A 23 8.02 -4.14 15.91
N ALA A 24 8.27 -2.84 16.05
CA ALA A 24 7.23 -1.81 15.96
C ALA A 24 7.31 -1.07 14.62
N ASP A 25 8.54 -0.81 14.16
CA ASP A 25 8.82 -0.09 12.94
C ASP A 25 10.19 -0.50 12.39
N GLU A 26 10.37 -0.35 11.08
CA GLU A 26 11.64 -0.58 10.39
C GLU A 26 11.96 0.61 9.48
N ILE A 27 13.10 1.24 9.75
CA ILE A 27 13.60 2.33 8.89
C ILE A 27 14.41 1.72 7.77
N GLU A 28 13.94 1.92 6.54
CA GLU A 28 14.66 1.50 5.36
C GLU A 28 15.99 2.27 5.21
N SER A 29 17.06 1.53 4.96
CA SER A 29 18.39 2.08 4.67
C SER A 29 18.99 1.41 3.44
N LEU A 30 19.63 2.23 2.60
CA LEU A 30 20.43 1.76 1.46
C LEU A 30 21.88 1.45 1.84
N ASP A 31 22.31 1.77 3.07
CA ASP A 31 23.69 1.64 3.48
C ASP A 31 24.09 0.19 3.85
N PRO A 32 25.29 -0.27 3.45
CA PRO A 32 26.14 0.29 2.40
C PRO A 32 25.61 -0.05 0.99
N ILE A 33 25.72 0.90 0.05
CA ILE A 33 25.50 0.63 -1.38
C ILE A 33 26.80 0.07 -1.96
N LEU A 34 26.78 -1.20 -2.37
CA LEU A 34 27.92 -1.91 -2.95
C LEU A 34 28.12 -1.57 -4.44
N ASP A 35 27.03 -1.52 -5.21
CA ASP A 35 26.99 -1.09 -6.61
C ASP A 35 25.60 -0.55 -6.94
N SER A 36 25.51 0.30 -7.96
CA SER A 36 24.24 0.72 -8.53
C SER A 36 24.30 0.84 -10.06
N LYS A 37 23.17 0.55 -10.72
CA LYS A 37 23.00 0.68 -12.16
C LYS A 37 21.70 1.40 -12.47
N VAL A 38 21.77 2.36 -13.37
CA VAL A 38 20.59 3.06 -13.89
C VAL A 38 20.17 2.37 -15.18
N LEU A 39 18.98 1.78 -15.18
CA LEU A 39 18.45 1.01 -16.30
C LEU A 39 16.98 1.37 -16.50
N ASN A 40 16.53 1.38 -17.76
CA ASN A 40 15.09 1.47 -18.07
C ASN A 40 14.63 0.14 -18.69
N ILE A 41 14.35 -0.84 -17.83
CA ILE A 41 13.94 -2.20 -18.25
C ILE A 41 12.45 -2.45 -18.04
N LEU A 42 11.74 -1.55 -17.37
CA LEU A 42 10.31 -1.70 -17.14
C LEU A 42 9.53 -1.19 -18.38
N PRO A 43 8.71 -2.04 -19.03
CA PRO A 43 8.09 -1.73 -20.33
C PRO A 43 7.04 -0.60 -20.27
N LYS A 44 6.62 -0.19 -19.08
CA LYS A 44 5.60 0.85 -18.84
C LYS A 44 6.15 2.07 -18.09
N SER A 45 7.46 2.19 -17.95
CA SER A 45 8.08 3.30 -17.23
C SER A 45 8.78 4.24 -18.20
N ASP A 46 8.34 5.50 -18.20
CA ASP A 46 8.98 6.57 -18.98
C ASP A 46 10.29 7.05 -18.32
N THR A 47 10.45 6.80 -17.02
CA THR A 47 11.63 7.16 -16.24
C THR A 47 12.52 5.94 -16.01
N PRO A 48 13.87 6.08 -16.03
CA PRO A 48 14.78 5.00 -15.67
C PRO A 48 14.69 4.69 -14.16
N GLN A 49 14.99 3.45 -13.78
CA GLN A 49 15.06 3.01 -12.38
C GLN A 49 16.52 2.87 -11.95
N ILE A 50 16.77 3.06 -10.65
CA ILE A 50 18.08 2.82 -10.05
C ILE A 50 18.02 1.47 -9.34
N PHE A 51 18.82 0.52 -9.79
CA PHE A 51 19.00 -0.77 -9.14
C PHE A 51 20.24 -0.69 -8.27
N ALA A 52 20.11 -0.91 -6.96
CA ALA A 52 21.18 -0.81 -5.98
C ALA A 52 21.35 -2.12 -5.22
N ALA A 53 22.57 -2.66 -5.20
CA ALA A 53 22.95 -3.74 -4.31
C ALA A 53 23.36 -3.14 -2.96
N CYS A 54 22.65 -3.48 -1.90
CA CYS A 54 22.74 -2.83 -0.59
C CYS A 54 22.94 -3.84 0.54
N SER A 55 23.39 -3.34 1.70
CA SER A 55 23.55 -4.09 2.95
C SER A 55 24.67 -5.15 2.90
N CYS A 56 24.83 -5.93 3.99
CA CYS A 56 25.91 -6.93 4.11
C CYS A 56 25.41 -8.26 4.69
N GLY A 57 26.07 -9.36 4.31
CA GLY A 57 25.81 -10.70 4.83
C GLY A 57 24.38 -11.18 4.55
N SER A 58 23.75 -11.79 5.56
CA SER A 58 22.37 -12.27 5.47
C SER A 58 21.31 -11.18 5.33
N ARG A 59 21.68 -9.90 5.47
CA ARG A 59 20.79 -8.74 5.28
C ARG A 59 20.98 -8.04 3.94
N SER A 60 21.81 -8.60 3.05
CA SER A 60 22.00 -8.07 1.69
C SER A 60 20.69 -8.01 0.90
N SER A 61 20.50 -6.96 0.12
CA SER A 61 19.27 -6.73 -0.66
C SER A 61 19.59 -6.09 -2.01
N LEU A 62 18.81 -6.42 -3.04
CA LEU A 62 18.79 -5.69 -4.31
C LEU A 62 17.54 -4.81 -4.33
N ARG A 63 17.72 -3.49 -4.26
CA ARG A 63 16.62 -2.52 -4.22
C ARG A 63 16.46 -1.82 -5.56
N MET A 64 15.23 -1.61 -5.99
CA MET A 64 14.87 -0.86 -7.19
C MET A 64 14.21 0.44 -6.76
N LEU A 65 14.89 1.55 -6.98
CA LEU A 65 14.38 2.89 -6.68
C LEU A 65 13.72 3.45 -7.94
N ARG A 66 12.49 3.92 -7.77
CA ARG A 66 11.72 4.58 -8.82
C ARG A 66 11.44 6.01 -8.39
N HIS A 67 11.56 6.94 -9.33
CA HIS A 67 11.13 8.31 -9.05
C HIS A 67 9.60 8.35 -9.01
N GLY A 68 9.04 8.68 -7.85
CA GLY A 68 7.61 8.75 -7.66
C GLY A 68 7.25 8.92 -6.18
N LEU A 69 5.94 8.98 -5.93
CA LEU A 69 5.39 8.87 -4.60
C LEU A 69 5.00 7.42 -4.35
N GLU A 70 5.23 6.95 -3.13
CA GLU A 70 4.73 5.65 -2.70
C GLU A 70 3.20 5.67 -2.66
N VAL A 71 2.58 4.63 -3.22
CA VAL A 71 1.13 4.46 -3.22
C VAL A 71 0.85 3.10 -2.61
N GLU A 72 0.15 3.09 -1.49
CA GLU A 72 -0.34 1.88 -0.84
C GLU A 72 -1.72 1.53 -1.40
N GLU A 73 -1.85 0.32 -1.95
CA GLU A 73 -3.12 -0.20 -2.43
C GLU A 73 -3.90 -0.80 -1.24
N LEU A 74 -4.94 -0.08 -0.80
CA LEU A 74 -5.77 -0.52 0.33
C LEU A 74 -6.73 -1.66 -0.04
N VAL A 75 -7.33 -1.60 -1.22
CA VAL A 75 -8.34 -2.55 -1.70
C VAL A 75 -8.27 -2.66 -3.22
N SER A 76 -8.47 -3.88 -3.74
CA SER A 76 -8.66 -4.15 -5.15
C SER A 76 -9.94 -4.96 -5.38
N SER A 77 -10.61 -4.74 -6.52
CA SER A 77 -11.82 -5.46 -6.88
C SER A 77 -11.90 -5.62 -8.39
N ASP A 78 -12.29 -6.82 -8.81
CA ASP A 78 -12.47 -7.12 -10.22
C ASP A 78 -13.72 -6.43 -10.75
N LEU A 79 -13.57 -5.73 -11.87
CA LEU A 79 -14.66 -5.05 -12.55
C LEU A 79 -15.07 -5.84 -13.81
N PRO A 80 -16.37 -5.83 -14.18
CA PRO A 80 -16.87 -6.54 -15.36
C PRO A 80 -16.34 -5.96 -16.69
N GLY A 81 -15.67 -4.82 -16.65
CA GLY A 81 -15.04 -4.17 -17.78
C GLY A 81 -14.16 -3.01 -17.32
N ILE A 82 -13.59 -2.28 -18.29
CA ILE A 82 -12.80 -1.09 -18.01
C ILE A 82 -13.75 0.11 -17.92
N PRO A 83 -13.88 0.76 -16.75
CA PRO A 83 -14.67 1.95 -16.64
C PRO A 83 -14.00 3.12 -17.37
N ASN A 84 -14.80 3.99 -17.98
CA ASN A 84 -14.35 5.23 -18.62
C ASN A 84 -14.03 6.32 -17.60
N ALA A 85 -14.70 6.32 -16.45
CA ALA A 85 -14.47 7.24 -15.35
C ALA A 85 -15.04 6.71 -14.04
N VAL A 86 -14.56 7.28 -12.94
CA VAL A 86 -14.92 6.94 -11.56
C VAL A 86 -15.20 8.23 -10.81
N TRP A 87 -16.26 8.24 -9.99
CA TRP A 87 -16.49 9.30 -8.99
C TRP A 87 -16.83 8.70 -7.64
N MET A 88 -16.59 9.48 -6.60
CA MET A 88 -17.07 9.20 -5.26
C MET A 88 -18.04 10.30 -4.84
N THR A 89 -19.10 9.92 -4.13
CA THR A 89 -20.07 10.88 -3.59
C THR A 89 -20.60 10.44 -2.24
N LYS A 90 -20.94 11.43 -1.43
CA LYS A 90 -21.69 11.29 -0.19
C LYS A 90 -23.19 11.10 -0.49
N LYS A 91 -23.93 10.60 0.50
CA LYS A 91 -25.41 10.57 0.45
C LYS A 91 -26.00 11.94 0.77
N LYS A 92 -25.42 12.64 1.74
CA LYS A 92 -25.77 14.00 2.13
C LYS A 92 -24.52 14.87 2.15
N GLU A 93 -24.69 16.16 1.92
CA GLU A 93 -23.57 17.11 1.94
C GLU A 93 -22.83 17.09 3.30
N ASP A 94 -23.60 17.01 4.38
CA ASP A 94 -23.10 17.00 5.76
C ASP A 94 -22.42 15.69 6.18
N ASP A 95 -22.45 14.64 5.35
CA ASP A 95 -21.83 13.36 5.74
C ASP A 95 -20.30 13.51 5.81
N PRO A 96 -19.62 12.90 6.79
CA PRO A 96 -18.16 13.02 6.91
C PRO A 96 -17.41 12.25 5.81
N TYR A 97 -18.01 11.21 5.23
CA TYR A 97 -17.38 10.28 4.30
C TYR A 97 -18.23 10.02 3.06
N ASP A 98 -17.57 9.69 1.96
CA ASP A 98 -18.25 9.21 0.76
C ASP A 98 -18.93 7.88 1.01
N SER A 99 -20.10 7.69 0.40
CA SER A 99 -20.92 6.49 0.58
C SER A 99 -21.00 5.64 -0.69
N TYR A 100 -20.74 6.24 -1.85
CA TYR A 100 -20.86 5.58 -3.14
C TYR A 100 -19.63 5.79 -4.01
N ILE A 101 -19.23 4.73 -4.71
CA ILE A 101 -18.31 4.76 -5.84
C ILE A 101 -19.13 4.52 -7.10
N ILE A 102 -19.08 5.43 -8.05
CA ILE A 102 -19.86 5.38 -9.27
C ILE A 102 -18.92 5.19 -10.44
N LEU A 103 -19.08 4.05 -11.13
CA LEU A 103 -18.28 3.62 -12.25
C LEU A 103 -19.07 3.77 -13.55
N LEU A 104 -18.44 4.39 -14.53
CA LEU A 104 -19.03 4.57 -15.86
C LEU A 104 -18.54 3.55 -16.84
N PHE A 105 -19.46 2.90 -17.52
CA PHE A 105 -19.16 2.15 -18.72
C PHE A 105 -19.69 2.89 -19.95
N VAL A 106 -19.45 2.32 -21.13
CA VAL A 106 -19.88 2.92 -22.40
C VAL A 106 -21.41 3.07 -22.45
N ASN A 107 -22.14 2.05 -21.98
CA ASN A 107 -23.60 1.98 -22.06
C ASN A 107 -24.27 1.67 -20.72
N SER A 108 -23.55 1.75 -19.60
CA SER A 108 -24.10 1.46 -18.27
C SER A 108 -23.39 2.25 -17.18
N THR A 109 -24.04 2.32 -16.02
CA THR A 109 -23.49 2.87 -14.78
C THR A 109 -23.55 1.79 -13.71
N LEU A 110 -22.45 1.58 -13.00
CA LEU A 110 -22.36 0.66 -11.86
C LEU A 110 -22.12 1.46 -10.59
N VAL A 111 -22.92 1.21 -9.56
CA VAL A 111 -22.82 1.92 -8.27
C VAL A 111 -22.44 0.92 -7.20
N LEU A 112 -21.32 1.20 -6.52
CA LEU A 112 -20.84 0.43 -5.39
C LEU A 112 -21.05 1.24 -4.12
N SER A 113 -21.51 0.60 -3.04
CA SER A 113 -21.58 1.21 -1.72
C SER A 113 -20.31 0.94 -0.94
N ILE A 114 -19.85 1.96 -0.21
CA ILE A 114 -18.73 1.88 0.72
C ILE A 114 -19.28 1.52 2.10
N GLY A 115 -18.94 0.32 2.59
CA GLY A 115 -19.32 -0.18 3.91
C GLY A 115 -18.16 -0.94 4.57
N GLU A 116 -18.46 -2.03 5.29
CA GLU A 116 -17.43 -2.99 5.72
C GLU A 116 -16.79 -3.69 4.51
N THR A 117 -17.61 -4.01 3.53
CA THR A 117 -17.26 -4.53 2.21
C THR A 117 -17.74 -3.57 1.12
N ILE A 118 -17.10 -3.62 -0.04
CA ILE A 118 -17.55 -2.89 -1.23
C ILE A 118 -18.51 -3.79 -1.99
N GLU A 119 -19.76 -3.35 -2.17
CA GLU A 119 -20.81 -4.15 -2.81
C GLU A 119 -21.59 -3.33 -3.84
N GLU A 120 -22.05 -3.99 -4.91
CA GLU A 120 -22.95 -3.38 -5.88
C GLU A 120 -24.34 -3.18 -5.27
N VAL A 121 -24.89 -1.97 -5.42
CA VAL A 121 -26.19 -1.61 -4.84
C VAL A 121 -27.14 -1.12 -5.93
N GLN A 122 -28.36 -1.63 -5.90
CA GLN A 122 -29.48 -1.21 -6.75
C GLN A 122 -30.32 -0.14 -6.03
N ASP A 123 -31.25 0.50 -6.74
CA ASP A 123 -32.18 1.50 -6.18
C ASP A 123 -31.51 2.76 -5.58
N THR A 124 -30.33 3.13 -6.09
CA THR A 124 -29.58 4.33 -5.66
C THR A 124 -30.09 5.64 -6.28
N GLY A 125 -31.07 5.56 -7.19
CA GLY A 125 -31.54 6.68 -8.00
C GLY A 125 -30.76 6.90 -9.31
N PHE A 126 -29.65 6.16 -9.50
CA PHE A 126 -28.93 6.15 -10.77
C PHE A 126 -29.55 5.18 -11.78
N LEU A 127 -29.56 5.58 -13.04
CA LEU A 127 -30.03 4.73 -14.14
C LEU A 127 -28.91 3.81 -14.62
N SER A 128 -28.93 2.54 -14.23
CA SER A 128 -27.87 1.58 -14.58
C SER A 128 -27.76 1.28 -16.07
N SER A 129 -28.85 1.45 -16.83
CA SER A 129 -28.92 1.17 -18.27
C SER A 129 -28.46 2.34 -19.17
N ALA A 130 -27.99 3.42 -18.57
CA ALA A 130 -27.46 4.57 -19.29
C ALA A 130 -26.11 5.00 -18.70
N ARG A 131 -25.33 5.70 -19.52
CA ARG A 131 -24.07 6.30 -19.09
C ARG A 131 -24.35 7.58 -18.30
N THR A 132 -23.84 7.65 -17.08
CA THR A 132 -23.77 8.89 -16.29
C THR A 132 -22.63 9.78 -16.84
N LEU A 133 -22.77 11.11 -16.81
CA LEU A 133 -21.72 12.03 -17.31
C LEU A 133 -21.03 12.81 -16.20
N ALA A 134 -21.78 13.17 -15.16
CA ALA A 134 -21.28 13.84 -13.98
C ALA A 134 -22.23 13.54 -12.82
N ILE A 135 -21.69 13.60 -11.60
CA ILE A 135 -22.45 13.54 -10.35
C ILE A 135 -22.17 14.83 -9.60
N GLN A 136 -23.23 15.43 -9.07
CA GLN A 136 -23.13 16.61 -8.23
C GLN A 136 -24.08 16.42 -7.05
N ASN A 137 -23.54 16.58 -5.85
CA ASN A 137 -24.35 16.70 -4.63
C ASN A 137 -24.70 18.19 -4.47
N LEU A 138 -25.97 18.49 -4.21
CA LEU A 138 -26.51 19.85 -4.05
C LEU A 138 -26.87 20.12 -2.60
#